data_AF-A0A1Q8XFR6-F1
#
_entry.id   AF-A0A1Q8XFR6-F1
#
_cell.length_a   1.000
_cell.length_b   1.000
_cell.length_c   1.000
_cell.angle_alpha   90.00
_cell.angle_beta   90.00
_cell.angle_gamma   90.00
#
_symmetry.space_group_name_H-M   'P 1'
#
loop_
_entity.id
_entity.type
_entity.pdbx_description
1 polymer ?
#
loop_
_entity_poly.entity_id
_entity_poly.type
_entity_poly.pdbx_seq_one_letter_code
_entity_poly.pdbx_strand_id
1 'polypeptide(L)'
;MTSTRPHLRRRRIIGSALAAAVLFAGAMSACSPDPSQLQQVETTALSASQVKERISKTPTSTDYYSTPIGKDFLHVSAPELTEKEKAQRGRQDRSGANSSIVARYRGADGSVLWAREIKPAVVNWLDDDGSSAQDVAHDLLAWRPAGYAVVSPDGRYVSLVLRPPQMRPVLHDSDEDRNPLDVAAQRTHVLVLDAATGETVRTAEVSGLVLGQVLTNDALAVETAQTYYPAGDGKGTVTVYSLTDTSAAPASFATDQWLTGIDDGALLLSPQSLATGRHDDMSVTLTRVDTRGRKLGTIDGVTAPDLKHWERPKQH
;
A
#
# COMPACT_ATOMS: atom_id res chain seq x y z
N MET A 1 54.86 71.98 -16.61
CA MET A 1 53.64 72.82 -16.58
C MET A 1 52.85 72.54 -17.84
N THR A 2 51.52 72.53 -17.70
CA THR A 2 50.47 72.43 -18.76
C THR A 2 50.50 71.12 -19.59
N SER A 3 49.40 70.50 -20.00
CA SER A 3 47.97 70.72 -19.83
C SER A 3 47.27 69.54 -20.54
N THR A 4 45.99 69.33 -20.22
CA THR A 4 44.93 68.86 -21.13
C THR A 4 44.88 67.39 -21.56
N ARG A 5 43.81 66.74 -21.07
CA ARG A 5 43.05 65.70 -21.80
C ARG A 5 42.72 66.17 -23.21
N PRO A 6 42.60 65.23 -24.15
CA PRO A 6 41.41 65.23 -24.99
C PRO A 6 40.72 63.86 -25.01
N HIS A 7 39.40 63.93 -24.95
CA HIS A 7 38.48 62.84 -25.25
C HIS A 7 38.59 62.46 -26.73
N LEU A 8 38.86 61.20 -27.01
CA LEU A 8 38.62 60.59 -28.32
C LEU A 8 37.69 59.39 -28.13
N ARG A 9 36.40 59.62 -28.38
CA ARG A 9 35.44 58.57 -28.72
C ARG A 9 35.91 57.91 -30.01
N ARG A 10 36.36 56.65 -29.93
CA ARG A 10 36.32 55.71 -31.05
C ARG A 10 35.83 54.37 -30.52
N ARG A 11 34.57 54.04 -30.86
CA ARG A 11 34.07 52.67 -30.85
C ARG A 11 34.99 51.84 -31.74
N ARG A 12 35.76 50.92 -31.15
CA ARG A 12 36.37 49.80 -31.86
C ARG A 12 35.57 48.55 -31.53
N ILE A 13 35.06 47.94 -32.58
CA ILE A 13 34.53 46.59 -32.62
C ILE A 13 35.71 45.64 -32.35
N ILE A 14 35.58 44.85 -31.30
CA ILE A 14 36.36 43.64 -31.00
C ILE A 14 35.26 42.57 -30.92
N GLY A 15 35.18 41.57 -31.79
CA GLY A 15 36.25 40.61 -32.05
C GLY A 15 36.06 39.42 -31.10
N SER A 16 35.23 38.47 -31.52
CA SER A 16 35.25 37.04 -31.19
C SER A 16 35.44 36.58 -29.73
N ALA A 17 34.41 35.95 -29.17
CA ALA A 17 34.58 34.80 -28.28
C ALA A 17 33.41 33.83 -28.46
N LEU A 18 33.69 32.79 -29.25
CA LEU A 18 32.97 31.54 -29.33
C LEU A 18 32.96 30.91 -27.91
N ALA A 19 31.81 30.64 -27.32
CA ALA A 19 31.72 29.84 -26.10
C ALA A 19 30.55 28.86 -26.18
N ALA A 20 30.92 27.67 -26.64
CA ALA A 20 30.46 26.34 -26.27
C ALA A 20 28.98 26.15 -25.87
N ALA A 21 28.30 25.38 -26.72
CA ALA A 21 27.11 24.62 -26.36
C ALA A 21 27.36 23.76 -25.11
N VAL A 22 26.53 23.93 -24.09
CA VAL A 22 26.39 22.94 -23.01
C VAL A 22 25.42 21.88 -23.52
N LEU A 23 25.96 20.85 -24.16
CA LEU A 23 25.27 19.57 -24.27
C LEU A 23 25.27 18.96 -22.88
N PHE A 24 24.10 18.87 -22.25
CA PHE A 24 23.88 17.92 -21.17
C PHE A 24 23.99 16.51 -21.76
N ALA A 25 25.22 16.00 -21.87
CA ALA A 25 25.47 14.58 -21.88
C ALA A 25 25.17 14.10 -20.46
N GLY A 26 23.90 13.78 -20.21
CA GLY A 26 23.52 12.98 -19.05
C GLY A 26 24.23 11.65 -19.16
N ALA A 27 25.32 11.49 -18.41
CA ALA A 27 25.81 10.17 -18.09
C ALA A 27 24.66 9.47 -17.37
N MET A 28 24.00 8.52 -18.04
CA MET A 28 23.19 7.52 -17.35
C MET A 28 24.16 6.70 -16.51
N SER A 29 24.46 7.21 -15.31
CA SER A 29 24.87 6.35 -14.23
C SER A 29 23.63 5.52 -13.94
N ALA A 30 23.66 4.25 -14.37
CA ALA A 30 22.72 3.25 -13.90
C ALA A 30 22.98 3.03 -12.41
N CYS A 31 22.53 3.98 -11.58
CA CYS A 31 22.28 3.69 -10.19
C CYS A 31 21.10 2.72 -10.19
N SER A 32 21.39 1.43 -10.03
CA SER A 32 20.35 0.52 -9.56
C SER A 32 19.77 1.16 -8.29
N PRO A 33 18.45 1.43 -8.22
CA PRO A 33 17.85 1.90 -6.99
C PRO A 33 18.19 0.90 -5.88
N ASP A 34 18.59 1.41 -4.72
CA ASP A 34 18.79 0.56 -3.55
C ASP A 34 17.47 -0.17 -3.28
N PRO A 35 17.42 -1.51 -3.34
CA PRO A 35 16.18 -2.27 -3.18
C PRO A 35 15.56 -2.09 -1.79
N SER A 36 16.31 -1.55 -0.82
CA SER A 36 15.84 -1.21 0.52
C SER A 36 15.23 0.20 0.63
N GLN A 37 15.40 1.06 -0.39
CA GLN A 37 14.85 2.41 -0.37
C GLN A 37 13.33 2.39 -0.61
N LEU A 38 12.59 3.14 0.22
CA LEU A 38 11.15 3.32 0.03
C LEU A 38 10.86 4.07 -1.28
N GLN A 39 10.27 3.37 -2.24
CA GLN A 39 9.90 3.91 -3.54
C GLN A 39 8.67 4.81 -3.44
N GLN A 40 8.66 5.91 -4.20
CA GLN A 40 7.46 6.75 -4.32
C GLN A 40 6.33 5.99 -5.00
N VAL A 41 5.09 6.31 -4.59
CA VAL A 41 3.91 5.69 -5.17
C VAL A 41 3.59 6.32 -6.54
N GLU A 42 3.60 5.52 -7.59
CA GLU A 42 3.17 5.90 -8.92
C GLU A 42 1.84 5.25 -9.25
N THR A 43 0.93 6.02 -9.86
CA THR A 43 -0.36 5.51 -10.35
C THR A 43 -0.55 5.91 -11.81
N THR A 44 -0.73 4.93 -12.69
CA THR A 44 -0.88 5.15 -14.13
C THR A 44 -2.26 4.67 -14.59
N ALA A 45 -3.02 5.54 -15.27
CA ALA A 45 -4.32 5.16 -15.84
C ALA A 45 -4.15 4.09 -16.92
N LEU A 46 -5.01 3.07 -16.91
CA LEU A 46 -5.09 2.07 -17.98
C LEU A 46 -6.47 2.10 -18.62
N SER A 47 -6.50 1.96 -19.95
CA SER A 47 -7.71 1.67 -20.70
C SER A 47 -8.14 0.20 -20.53
N ALA A 48 -9.40 -0.10 -20.81
CA ALA A 48 -9.92 -1.47 -20.76
C ALA A 48 -9.13 -2.44 -21.67
N SER A 49 -8.69 -1.98 -22.84
CA SER A 49 -7.86 -2.78 -23.76
C SER A 49 -6.50 -3.09 -23.17
N GLN A 50 -5.83 -2.10 -22.56
CA GLN A 50 -4.54 -2.30 -21.90
C GLN A 50 -4.64 -3.25 -20.70
N VAL A 51 -5.75 -3.21 -19.96
CA VAL A 51 -6.01 -4.18 -18.88
C VAL A 51 -6.08 -5.60 -19.46
N LYS A 52 -6.88 -5.80 -20.52
CA LYS A 52 -7.06 -7.10 -21.16
C LYS A 52 -5.76 -7.69 -21.72
N GLU A 53 -4.85 -6.84 -22.19
CA GLU A 53 -3.53 -7.25 -22.68
C GLU A 53 -2.56 -7.66 -21.56
N ARG A 54 -2.82 -7.25 -20.32
CA ARG A 54 -1.91 -7.44 -19.18
C ARG A 54 -2.45 -8.32 -18.06
N ILE A 55 -3.63 -8.92 -18.24
CA ILE A 55 -4.19 -9.90 -17.29
C ILE A 55 -4.44 -11.23 -17.99
N SER A 56 -4.13 -12.32 -17.29
CA SER A 56 -4.30 -13.68 -17.80
C SER A 56 -5.76 -14.07 -17.98
N LYS A 57 -6.64 -13.53 -17.14
CA LYS A 57 -8.07 -13.83 -17.12
C LYS A 57 -8.85 -12.63 -16.59
N THR A 58 -10.02 -12.38 -17.18
CA THR A 58 -10.96 -11.40 -16.64
C THR A 58 -11.57 -11.91 -15.33
N PRO A 59 -11.47 -11.16 -14.23
CA PRO A 59 -11.99 -11.59 -12.94
C PRO A 59 -13.52 -11.51 -12.87
N THR A 60 -14.09 -12.25 -11.93
CA THR A 60 -15.53 -12.23 -11.60
C THR A 60 -15.77 -11.72 -10.19
N SER A 61 -16.99 -11.26 -9.89
CA SER A 61 -17.36 -10.81 -8.54
C SER A 61 -17.26 -11.91 -7.47
N THR A 62 -17.31 -13.18 -7.88
CA THR A 62 -17.19 -14.34 -6.99
C THR A 62 -15.76 -14.82 -6.81
N ASP A 63 -14.80 -14.27 -7.56
CA ASP A 63 -13.40 -14.62 -7.39
C ASP A 63 -12.96 -14.22 -5.98
N TYR A 64 -12.10 -15.05 -5.40
CA TYR A 64 -11.68 -14.89 -4.02
C TYR A 64 -11.02 -13.52 -3.73
N TYR A 65 -10.25 -12.99 -4.69
CA TYR A 65 -9.60 -11.68 -4.59
C TYR A 65 -10.49 -10.49 -4.96
N SER A 66 -11.74 -10.74 -5.37
CA SER A 66 -12.66 -9.67 -5.74
C SER A 66 -13.29 -9.07 -4.50
N THR A 67 -13.06 -7.78 -4.28
CA THR A 67 -13.61 -7.02 -3.15
C THR A 67 -14.90 -6.32 -3.57
N PRO A 68 -16.05 -6.64 -2.94
CA PRO A 68 -17.32 -6.03 -3.30
C PRO A 68 -17.31 -4.51 -3.11
N ILE A 69 -17.90 -3.79 -4.06
CA ILE A 69 -18.16 -2.35 -3.99
C ILE A 69 -19.59 -2.11 -4.47
N GLY A 70 -20.55 -2.16 -3.55
CA GLY A 70 -21.97 -2.13 -3.90
C GLY A 70 -22.34 -3.29 -4.82
N LYS A 71 -22.82 -2.99 -6.03
CA LYS A 71 -23.14 -3.99 -7.08
C LYS A 71 -21.95 -4.36 -7.96
N ASP A 72 -20.83 -3.66 -7.83
CA ASP A 72 -19.61 -3.83 -8.59
C ASP A 72 -18.55 -4.51 -7.72
N PHE A 73 -17.35 -4.69 -8.26
CA PHE A 73 -16.23 -5.24 -7.49
C PHE A 73 -14.90 -4.64 -7.93
N LEU A 74 -13.96 -4.61 -7.00
CA LEU A 74 -12.55 -4.31 -7.22
C LEU A 74 -11.78 -5.61 -7.35
N HIS A 75 -10.76 -5.63 -8.19
CA HIS A 75 -9.81 -6.74 -8.25
C HIS A 75 -8.38 -6.20 -8.39
N VAL A 76 -7.45 -6.87 -7.71
CA VAL A 76 -6.01 -6.58 -7.77
C VAL A 76 -5.33 -7.75 -8.48
N SER A 77 -4.61 -7.47 -9.57
CA SER A 77 -3.92 -8.47 -10.37
C SER A 77 -2.42 -8.16 -10.48
N ALA A 78 -1.59 -9.19 -10.49
CA ALA A 78 -0.24 -9.06 -10.99
C ALA A 78 -0.28 -8.88 -12.51
N PRO A 79 0.42 -7.88 -13.09
CA PRO A 79 0.48 -7.72 -14.53
C PRO A 79 1.24 -8.89 -15.16
N GLU A 80 0.77 -9.35 -16.32
CA GLU A 80 1.57 -10.19 -17.18
C GLU A 80 2.78 -9.40 -17.69
N LEU A 81 3.97 -9.98 -17.51
CA LEU A 81 5.21 -9.38 -17.97
C LEU A 81 5.31 -9.49 -19.49
N THR A 82 5.63 -8.38 -20.14
CA THR A 82 6.03 -8.35 -21.54
C THR A 82 7.38 -9.05 -21.73
N GLU A 83 7.69 -9.50 -22.96
CA GLU A 83 9.00 -10.10 -23.26
C GLU A 83 10.18 -9.17 -22.95
N LYS A 84 9.98 -7.85 -23.08
CA LYS A 84 10.98 -6.84 -22.69
C LYS A 84 11.21 -6.82 -21.17
N GLU A 85 10.15 -6.87 -20.37
CA GLU A 85 10.26 -6.91 -18.91
C GLU A 85 10.86 -8.22 -18.42
N LYS A 86 10.48 -9.35 -19.03
CA LYS A 86 11.10 -10.66 -18.75
C LYS A 86 12.60 -10.65 -19.06
N ALA A 87 13.02 -10.01 -20.16
CA ALA A 87 14.44 -9.89 -20.54
C ALA A 87 15.24 -8.98 -19.61
N GLN A 88 14.58 -8.03 -18.93
CA GLN A 88 15.22 -7.15 -17.93
C GLN A 88 15.32 -7.83 -16.55
N ARG A 89 14.47 -8.81 -16.27
CA ARG A 89 14.50 -9.57 -15.02
C ARG A 89 15.66 -10.57 -15.04
N GLY A 90 16.46 -10.57 -13.98
CA GLY A 90 17.56 -11.54 -13.83
C GLY A 90 17.00 -12.98 -13.82
N ARG A 91 17.70 -13.93 -14.46
CA ARG A 91 17.27 -15.34 -14.48
C ARG A 91 17.12 -15.95 -13.07
N GLN A 92 17.82 -15.41 -12.09
CA GLN A 92 17.81 -15.84 -10.69
C GLN A 92 16.86 -15.01 -9.81
N ASP A 93 16.27 -13.93 -10.34
CA ASP A 93 15.39 -13.05 -9.58
C ASP A 93 14.02 -13.70 -9.41
N ARG A 94 13.64 -13.94 -8.15
CA ARG A 94 12.35 -14.50 -7.75
C ARG A 94 11.37 -13.45 -7.25
N SER A 95 11.75 -12.17 -7.16
CA SER A 95 10.87 -11.14 -6.61
C SER A 95 9.57 -11.01 -7.40
N GLY A 96 8.41 -11.00 -6.74
CA GLY A 96 7.13 -10.86 -7.43
C GLY A 96 7.05 -9.60 -8.33
N ALA A 97 5.95 -9.44 -9.08
CA ALA A 97 5.79 -8.26 -9.95
C ALA A 97 6.01 -6.94 -9.19
N ASN A 98 6.69 -5.98 -9.81
CA ASN A 98 7.01 -4.68 -9.19
C ASN A 98 5.82 -3.70 -9.19
N SER A 99 4.74 -4.04 -9.89
CA SER A 99 3.50 -3.28 -9.94
C SER A 99 2.28 -4.20 -9.79
N SER A 100 1.13 -3.60 -9.52
CA SER A 100 -0.16 -4.28 -9.56
C SER A 100 -1.15 -3.51 -10.43
N ILE A 101 -2.00 -4.23 -11.14
CA ILE A 101 -3.17 -3.66 -11.82
C ILE A 101 -4.33 -3.70 -10.82
N VAL A 102 -4.84 -2.54 -10.46
CA VAL A 102 -6.04 -2.39 -9.65
C VAL A 102 -7.16 -1.87 -10.55
N ALA A 103 -8.23 -2.63 -10.66
CA ALA A 103 -9.34 -2.28 -11.53
C ALA A 103 -10.68 -2.49 -10.84
N ARG A 104 -11.62 -1.58 -11.11
CA ARG A 104 -13.02 -1.76 -10.75
C ARG A 104 -13.77 -2.28 -11.97
N TYR A 105 -14.55 -3.33 -11.75
CA TYR A 105 -15.33 -4.01 -12.77
C TYR A 105 -16.82 -3.85 -12.47
N ARG A 106 -17.61 -3.67 -13.52
CA ARG A 106 -19.06 -3.67 -13.42
C ARG A 106 -19.54 -5.08 -13.09
N GLY A 107 -20.30 -5.24 -12.01
CA GLY A 107 -20.73 -6.58 -11.58
C GLY A 107 -21.65 -7.32 -12.56
N ALA A 108 -22.38 -6.58 -13.39
CA ALA A 108 -23.36 -7.15 -14.32
C ALA A 108 -22.73 -7.83 -15.55
N ASP A 109 -21.60 -7.32 -16.05
CA ASP A 109 -21.01 -7.74 -17.33
C ASP A 109 -19.48 -7.92 -17.29
N GLY A 110 -18.84 -7.62 -16.16
CA GLY A 110 -17.38 -7.70 -16.02
C GLY A 110 -16.61 -6.66 -16.83
N SER A 111 -17.25 -5.60 -17.33
CA SER A 111 -16.55 -4.52 -18.02
C SER A 111 -15.72 -3.67 -17.06
N VAL A 112 -14.54 -3.25 -17.50
CA VAL A 112 -13.67 -2.36 -16.73
C VAL A 112 -14.32 -0.97 -16.65
N LEU A 113 -14.60 -0.50 -15.43
CA LEU A 113 -15.07 0.86 -15.16
C LEU A 113 -13.91 1.85 -15.10
N TRP A 114 -12.83 1.46 -14.42
CA TRP A 114 -11.54 2.14 -14.42
C TRP A 114 -10.44 1.16 -14.02
N ALA A 115 -9.20 1.48 -14.38
CA ALA A 115 -8.04 0.71 -13.95
C ALA A 115 -6.81 1.60 -13.75
N ARG A 116 -5.97 1.23 -12.78
CA ARG A 116 -4.68 1.83 -12.48
C ARG A 116 -3.60 0.76 -12.42
N GLU A 117 -2.45 1.01 -13.01
CA GLU A 117 -1.21 0.34 -12.63
C GLU A 117 -0.58 1.11 -11.47
N ILE A 118 -0.25 0.41 -10.39
CA ILE A 118 0.27 0.98 -9.15
C ILE A 118 1.67 0.42 -8.89
N LYS A 119 2.61 1.31 -8.59
CA LYS A 119 3.99 0.99 -8.15
C LYS A 119 4.27 1.68 -6.81
N PRO A 120 4.91 1.02 -5.84
CA PRO A 120 5.19 -0.42 -5.80
C PRO A 120 3.90 -1.26 -5.84
N ALA A 121 4.04 -2.56 -6.12
CA ALA A 121 2.91 -3.49 -6.15
C ALA A 121 2.09 -3.44 -4.86
N VAL A 122 0.80 -3.75 -4.93
CA VAL A 122 -0.02 -4.03 -3.75
C VAL A 122 0.52 -5.31 -3.10
N VAL A 123 0.53 -5.39 -1.76
CA VAL A 123 0.92 -6.61 -1.05
C VAL A 123 0.09 -7.78 -1.58
N ASN A 124 0.78 -8.83 -2.01
CA ASN A 124 0.17 -10.10 -2.35
C ASN A 124 0.36 -11.03 -1.16
N TRP A 125 -0.68 -11.19 -0.35
CA TRP A 125 -0.58 -12.01 0.85
C TRP A 125 -0.45 -13.53 0.56
N LEU A 126 -0.52 -13.98 -0.70
CA LEU A 126 -0.28 -15.38 -1.06
C LEU A 126 1.14 -15.68 -1.51
N ASP A 127 1.95 -14.64 -1.70
CA ASP A 127 3.32 -14.75 -2.16
C ASP A 127 4.23 -14.38 -0.99
N ASP A 128 5.02 -15.35 -0.55
CA ASP A 128 6.06 -15.18 0.46
C ASP A 128 7.39 -15.44 -0.22
N ASP A 129 7.95 -14.40 -0.83
CA ASP A 129 9.33 -14.42 -1.30
C ASP A 129 10.32 -14.17 -0.16
N GLY A 130 9.81 -13.96 1.06
CA GLY A 130 10.57 -13.72 2.28
C GLY A 130 11.41 -12.45 2.23
N SER A 131 11.25 -11.56 1.24
CA SER A 131 12.16 -10.43 1.02
C SER A 131 11.99 -9.32 2.05
N SER A 132 10.83 -9.24 2.71
CA SER A 132 10.51 -8.27 3.76
C SER A 132 9.78 -8.91 4.95
N ALA A 133 9.65 -8.18 6.06
CA ALA A 133 8.89 -8.67 7.21
C ALA A 133 7.39 -8.80 6.89
N GLN A 134 6.87 -7.98 5.97
CA GLN A 134 5.49 -8.07 5.51
C GLN A 134 5.25 -9.34 4.68
N ASP A 135 6.22 -9.76 3.87
CA ASP A 135 6.10 -11.00 3.09
C ASP A 135 6.14 -12.21 4.02
N VAL A 136 7.01 -12.22 5.04
CA VAL A 136 7.03 -13.29 6.06
C VAL A 136 5.73 -13.33 6.88
N ALA A 137 5.10 -12.18 7.11
CA ALA A 137 3.87 -12.07 7.89
C ALA A 137 2.61 -11.89 7.02
N HIS A 138 2.65 -12.43 5.79
CA HIS A 138 1.61 -12.20 4.76
C HIS A 138 0.19 -12.53 5.25
N ASP A 139 0.02 -13.61 6.01
CA ASP A 139 -1.27 -14.07 6.53
C ASP A 139 -2.02 -13.01 7.35
N LEU A 140 -1.30 -12.09 8.01
CA LEU A 140 -1.93 -11.03 8.83
C LEU A 140 -2.89 -10.16 8.02
N LEU A 141 -2.63 -9.98 6.72
CA LEU A 141 -3.45 -9.15 5.85
C LEU A 141 -4.51 -9.93 5.06
N ALA A 142 -4.70 -11.23 5.32
CA ALA A 142 -5.72 -12.05 4.71
C ALA A 142 -7.14 -11.76 5.25
N TRP A 143 -7.26 -11.24 6.48
CA TRP A 143 -8.53 -10.89 7.12
C TRP A 143 -9.18 -9.70 6.42
N ARG A 144 -10.25 -9.93 5.64
CA ARG A 144 -10.79 -8.91 4.73
C ARG A 144 -11.32 -7.64 5.40
N PRO A 145 -11.95 -7.69 6.58
CA PRO A 145 -12.40 -6.48 7.26
C PRO A 145 -11.27 -5.55 7.70
N ALA A 146 -10.02 -6.03 7.81
CA ALA A 146 -8.87 -5.18 8.14
C ALA A 146 -7.58 -5.52 7.35
N GLY A 147 -7.70 -5.99 6.11
CA GLY A 147 -6.62 -6.64 5.38
C GLY A 147 -5.88 -5.76 4.37
N TYR A 148 -5.22 -6.40 3.39
CA TYR A 148 -4.41 -5.70 2.39
C TYR A 148 -5.21 -4.75 1.48
N ALA A 149 -6.50 -5.06 1.25
CA ALA A 149 -7.41 -4.26 0.44
C ALA A 149 -8.78 -4.15 1.12
N VAL A 150 -9.16 -2.92 1.49
CA VAL A 150 -10.42 -2.63 2.20
C VAL A 150 -11.22 -1.55 1.49
N VAL A 151 -12.53 -1.54 1.69
CA VAL A 151 -13.48 -0.58 1.09
C VAL A 151 -14.23 0.12 2.21
N SER A 152 -14.43 1.44 2.10
CA SER A 152 -15.23 2.19 3.09
C SER A 152 -16.69 1.71 3.09
N PRO A 153 -17.41 1.81 4.23
CA PRO A 153 -18.82 1.38 4.32
C PRO A 153 -19.74 1.97 3.26
N ASP A 154 -19.52 3.23 2.90
CA ASP A 154 -20.27 3.95 1.86
C ASP A 154 -19.79 3.63 0.42
N GLY A 155 -18.77 2.80 0.26
CA GLY A 155 -18.20 2.39 -1.02
C GLY A 155 -17.47 3.50 -1.78
N ARG A 156 -17.15 4.64 -1.14
CA ARG A 156 -16.46 5.78 -1.77
C ARG A 156 -14.95 5.63 -1.86
N TYR A 157 -14.34 4.89 -0.94
CA TYR A 157 -12.89 4.76 -0.86
C TYR A 157 -12.45 3.30 -0.90
N VAL A 158 -11.29 3.07 -1.50
CA VAL A 158 -10.55 1.81 -1.48
C VAL A 158 -9.19 2.09 -0.87
N SER A 159 -8.74 1.29 0.08
CA SER A 159 -7.39 1.37 0.63
C SER A 159 -6.59 0.12 0.34
N LEU A 160 -5.30 0.29 0.02
CA LEU A 160 -4.38 -0.75 -0.42
C LEU A 160 -3.06 -0.63 0.34
N VAL A 161 -2.62 -1.72 0.99
CA VAL A 161 -1.24 -1.82 1.51
C VAL A 161 -0.31 -2.15 0.35
N LEU A 162 0.72 -1.33 0.15
CA LEU A 162 1.73 -1.60 -0.87
C LEU A 162 2.85 -2.47 -0.32
N ARG A 163 3.52 -3.21 -1.21
CA ARG A 163 4.66 -4.06 -0.87
C ARG A 163 5.81 -3.16 -0.39
N PRO A 164 6.40 -3.44 0.78
CA PRO A 164 7.56 -2.72 1.26
C PRO A 164 8.79 -2.97 0.36
N PRO A 165 9.85 -2.15 0.49
CA PRO A 165 11.15 -2.44 -0.12
C PRO A 165 11.71 -3.78 0.36
N GLN A 166 12.52 -4.41 -0.48
CA GLN A 166 13.20 -5.65 -0.12
C GLN A 166 14.24 -5.34 0.95
N MET A 167 14.20 -6.09 2.04
CA MET A 167 15.15 -5.99 3.15
C MET A 167 16.29 -7.01 3.01
N ARG A 168 16.10 -8.02 2.17
CA ARG A 168 17.13 -8.99 1.77
C ARG A 168 16.90 -9.49 0.35
N PRO A 169 17.95 -9.94 -0.37
CA PRO A 169 17.82 -10.49 -1.71
C PRO A 169 17.00 -11.79 -1.73
N VAL A 170 16.24 -12.01 -2.81
CA VAL A 170 15.54 -13.29 -3.07
C VAL A 170 16.33 -14.10 -4.10
N LEU A 171 17.27 -14.92 -3.64
CA LEU A 171 18.18 -15.70 -4.50
C LEU A 171 17.94 -17.20 -4.40
N HIS A 172 18.40 -17.96 -5.41
CA HIS A 172 18.44 -19.42 -5.36
C HIS A 172 19.58 -19.89 -4.43
N ASP A 173 19.30 -20.87 -3.57
CA ASP A 173 20.26 -21.63 -2.73
C ASP A 173 21.07 -20.84 -1.67
N SER A 174 20.59 -19.68 -1.21
CA SER A 174 21.25 -18.96 -0.11
C SER A 174 20.73 -19.37 1.26
N ASP A 175 21.53 -20.12 2.03
CA ASP A 175 21.34 -20.31 3.49
C ASP A 175 21.34 -18.98 4.28
N GLU A 176 21.62 -17.83 3.64
CA GLU A 176 21.46 -16.47 4.17
C GLU A 176 19.99 -16.08 4.46
N ASP A 177 19.01 -16.89 4.03
CA ASP A 177 17.57 -16.76 4.32
C ASP A 177 17.20 -16.86 5.81
N ARG A 178 18.17 -17.11 6.70
CA ARG A 178 17.96 -17.27 8.16
C ARG A 178 18.26 -16.04 9.01
N ASN A 179 18.75 -14.94 8.43
CA ASN A 179 18.91 -13.72 9.22
C ASN A 179 17.54 -13.13 9.60
N PRO A 180 17.31 -12.81 10.88
CA PRO A 180 16.06 -12.20 11.30
C PRO A 180 15.90 -10.82 10.65
N LEU A 181 14.72 -10.58 10.08
CA LEU A 181 14.37 -9.28 9.51
C LEU A 181 14.15 -8.26 10.64
N ASP A 182 14.69 -7.06 10.47
CA ASP A 182 14.41 -5.94 11.38
C ASP A 182 13.01 -5.37 11.11
N VAL A 183 12.01 -5.97 11.74
CA VAL A 183 10.59 -5.58 11.63
C VAL A 183 10.40 -4.08 11.91
N ALA A 184 11.16 -3.52 12.85
CA ALA A 184 11.07 -2.12 13.22
C ALA A 184 11.65 -1.17 12.16
N ALA A 185 12.52 -1.65 11.27
CA ALA A 185 13.05 -0.90 10.13
C ALA A 185 12.11 -0.91 8.92
N GLN A 186 11.10 -1.78 8.87
CA GLN A 186 10.19 -1.85 7.72
C GLN A 186 9.43 -0.55 7.52
N ARG A 187 9.36 -0.09 6.27
CA ARG A 187 8.54 1.06 5.86
C ARG A 187 7.72 0.66 4.64
N THR A 188 6.48 1.13 4.57
CA THR A 188 5.66 0.97 3.37
C THR A 188 4.69 2.12 3.19
N HIS A 189 4.00 2.13 2.06
CA HIS A 189 2.89 3.02 1.78
C HIS A 189 1.55 2.30 1.91
N VAL A 190 0.56 3.03 2.42
CA VAL A 190 -0.86 2.69 2.31
C VAL A 190 -1.52 3.74 1.40
N LEU A 191 -2.14 3.26 0.32
CA LEU A 191 -2.72 4.09 -0.73
C LEU A 191 -4.24 4.05 -0.67
N VAL A 192 -4.88 5.21 -0.66
CA VAL A 192 -6.33 5.37 -0.73
C VAL A 192 -6.72 5.94 -2.09
N LEU A 193 -7.63 5.25 -2.78
CA LEU A 193 -8.21 5.64 -4.04
C LEU A 193 -9.68 6.03 -3.87
N ASP A 194 -10.15 6.98 -4.66
CA ASP A 194 -11.58 7.17 -4.92
C ASP A 194 -12.11 5.95 -5.68
N ALA A 195 -13.10 5.27 -5.13
CA ALA A 195 -13.62 4.03 -5.69
C ALA A 195 -14.38 4.23 -7.01
N ALA A 196 -14.88 5.44 -7.29
CA ALA A 196 -15.62 5.75 -8.51
C ALA A 196 -14.69 6.10 -9.68
N THR A 197 -13.57 6.78 -9.43
CA THR A 197 -12.64 7.28 -10.48
C THR A 197 -11.30 6.55 -10.51
N GLY A 198 -10.95 5.85 -9.44
CA GLY A 198 -9.63 5.25 -9.23
C GLY A 198 -8.53 6.29 -9.04
N GLU A 199 -8.85 7.56 -8.75
CA GLU A 199 -7.86 8.60 -8.49
C GLU A 199 -7.32 8.52 -7.06
N THR A 200 -6.05 8.87 -6.87
CA THR A 200 -5.42 8.90 -5.55
C THR A 200 -6.03 9.99 -4.69
N VAL A 201 -6.57 9.60 -3.54
CA VAL A 201 -7.08 10.50 -2.50
C VAL A 201 -5.98 10.78 -1.47
N ARG A 202 -5.28 9.73 -1.02
CA ARG A 202 -4.24 9.85 -0.01
C ARG A 202 -3.17 8.78 -0.18
N THR A 203 -1.92 9.15 0.07
CA THR A 203 -0.81 8.22 0.27
C THR A 203 -0.26 8.44 1.68
N ALA A 204 -0.23 7.40 2.50
CA ALA A 204 0.32 7.43 3.85
C ALA A 204 1.59 6.57 3.90
N GLU A 205 2.71 7.16 4.30
CA GLU A 205 3.90 6.39 4.68
C GLU A 205 3.71 5.91 6.12
N VAL A 206 3.97 4.62 6.35
CA VAL A 206 3.85 3.97 7.65
C VAL A 206 5.14 3.24 8.02
N SER A 207 5.42 3.25 9.32
CA SER A 207 6.61 2.63 9.90
C SER A 207 6.26 1.40 10.73
N GLY A 208 7.03 0.33 10.54
CA GLY A 208 6.82 -0.98 11.15
C GLY A 208 6.08 -1.93 10.23
N LEU A 209 5.75 -3.10 10.78
CA LEU A 209 4.89 -4.09 10.15
C LEU A 209 3.45 -3.58 10.13
N VAL A 210 2.77 -3.66 8.99
CA VAL A 210 1.32 -3.39 8.95
C VAL A 210 0.59 -4.63 9.42
N LEU A 211 -0.08 -4.52 10.56
CA LEU A 211 -0.89 -5.60 11.14
C LEU A 211 -2.31 -5.61 10.56
N GLY A 212 -2.83 -4.43 10.19
CA GLY A 212 -4.12 -4.28 9.56
C GLY A 212 -4.45 -2.83 9.21
N GLN A 213 -5.46 -2.63 8.39
CA GLN A 213 -5.98 -1.31 8.04
C GLN A 213 -7.50 -1.34 7.86
N VAL A 214 -8.18 -0.25 8.20
CA VAL A 214 -9.62 -0.11 7.99
C VAL A 214 -9.95 1.27 7.44
N LEU A 215 -11.10 1.37 6.76
CA LEU A 215 -11.68 2.62 6.32
C LEU A 215 -12.96 2.89 7.11
N THR A 216 -13.06 4.06 7.74
CA THR A 216 -14.36 4.67 8.00
C THR A 216 -14.84 5.39 6.73
N ASN A 217 -15.93 6.16 6.81
CA ASN A 217 -16.37 6.98 5.67
C ASN A 217 -15.49 8.22 5.45
N ASP A 218 -14.64 8.58 6.42
CA ASP A 218 -13.93 9.85 6.46
C ASP A 218 -12.46 9.73 6.89
N ALA A 219 -11.99 8.54 7.24
CA ALA A 219 -10.64 8.28 7.71
C ALA A 219 -10.11 6.90 7.30
N LEU A 220 -8.80 6.84 7.10
CA LEU A 220 -8.02 5.61 7.05
C LEU A 220 -7.39 5.41 8.43
N ALA A 221 -7.58 4.23 9.03
CA ALA A 221 -6.84 3.82 10.23
C ALA A 221 -5.91 2.66 9.88
N VAL A 222 -4.63 2.78 10.20
CA VAL A 222 -3.59 1.76 9.95
C VAL A 222 -2.97 1.36 11.27
N GLU A 223 -2.96 0.07 11.57
CA GLU A 223 -2.23 -0.49 12.70
C GLU A 223 -0.84 -0.93 12.25
N THR A 224 0.19 -0.43 12.94
CA THR A 224 1.55 -0.94 12.79
C THR A 224 2.17 -1.38 14.11
N ALA A 225 3.17 -2.25 14.03
CA ALA A 225 3.94 -2.73 15.16
C ALA A 225 5.44 -2.82 14.83
N GLN A 226 6.27 -2.85 15.88
CA GLN A 226 7.71 -3.09 15.76
C GLN A 226 8.07 -4.58 15.81
N THR A 227 7.08 -5.45 16.02
CA THR A 227 7.19 -6.90 15.96
C THR A 227 5.97 -7.48 15.21
N TYR A 228 5.85 -8.80 15.17
CA TYR A 228 4.76 -9.51 14.48
C TYR A 228 3.41 -9.52 15.23
N TYR A 229 3.28 -8.78 16.32
CA TYR A 229 2.07 -8.70 17.14
C TYR A 229 2.02 -7.34 17.87
N PRO A 230 0.84 -6.84 18.29
CA PRO A 230 0.72 -5.51 18.90
C PRO A 230 1.06 -5.50 20.41
N ALA A 231 0.83 -6.60 21.11
CA ALA A 231 0.99 -6.71 22.57
C ALA A 231 2.47 -6.81 23.03
N GLY A 232 2.70 -6.71 24.35
CA GLY A 232 4.04 -6.87 24.94
C GLY A 232 5.05 -5.85 24.36
N ASP A 233 6.19 -6.35 23.86
CA ASP A 233 7.21 -5.52 23.20
C ASP A 233 6.82 -5.08 21.78
N GLY A 234 5.66 -5.52 21.30
CA GLY A 234 5.15 -5.25 19.95
C GLY A 234 4.88 -3.79 19.64
N LYS A 235 4.64 -2.95 20.67
CA LYS A 235 4.42 -1.51 20.54
C LYS A 235 3.37 -1.17 19.46
N GLY A 236 2.25 -1.90 19.46
CA GLY A 236 1.16 -1.68 18.53
C GLY A 236 0.67 -0.23 18.57
N THR A 237 0.52 0.38 17.40
CA THR A 237 0.06 1.77 17.24
C THR A 237 -0.94 1.85 16.10
N VAL A 238 -2.11 2.42 16.37
CA VAL A 238 -3.07 2.78 15.32
C VAL A 238 -2.86 4.25 14.97
N THR A 239 -2.60 4.53 13.69
CA THR A 239 -2.51 5.88 13.15
C THR A 239 -3.70 6.15 12.24
N VAL A 240 -4.39 7.26 12.48
CA VAL A 240 -5.62 7.65 11.80
C VAL A 240 -5.41 8.90 10.96
N TYR A 241 -5.69 8.77 9.67
CA TYR A 241 -5.48 9.76 8.62
C TYR A 241 -6.84 10.21 8.07
N SER A 242 -7.12 11.52 8.09
CA SER A 242 -8.37 12.04 7.50
C SER A 242 -8.39 11.91 5.97
N LEU A 243 -9.53 11.54 5.40
CA LEU A 243 -9.74 11.50 3.94
C LEU A 243 -10.39 12.78 3.41
N THR A 244 -10.94 13.59 4.30
CA THR A 244 -11.57 14.88 3.96
C THR A 244 -10.61 16.05 4.13
N ASP A 245 -9.68 15.97 5.09
CA ASP A 245 -8.58 16.92 5.26
C ASP A 245 -7.24 16.17 5.18
N THR A 246 -6.76 15.98 3.95
CA THR A 246 -5.52 15.24 3.69
C THR A 246 -4.27 15.99 4.16
N SER A 247 -4.40 17.29 4.46
CA SER A 247 -3.33 18.13 5.01
C SER A 247 -3.20 18.05 6.53
N ALA A 248 -4.23 17.58 7.22
CA ALA A 248 -4.20 17.42 8.66
C ALA A 248 -3.16 16.39 9.10
N ALA A 249 -2.48 16.72 10.21
CA ALA A 249 -1.63 15.76 10.92
C ALA A 249 -2.47 14.57 11.39
N PRO A 250 -1.96 13.33 11.25
CA PRO A 250 -2.69 12.16 11.72
C PRO A 250 -2.77 12.14 13.25
N ALA A 251 -3.84 11.54 13.77
CA ALA A 251 -3.94 11.18 15.18
C ALA A 251 -3.37 9.76 15.37
N SER A 252 -2.85 9.46 16.56
CA SER A 252 -2.41 8.10 16.87
C SER A 252 -2.67 7.73 18.31
N PHE A 253 -2.78 6.43 18.56
CA PHE A 253 -2.89 5.85 19.90
C PHE A 253 -2.22 4.47 19.94
N ALA A 254 -1.67 4.13 21.10
CA ALA A 254 -1.10 2.81 21.33
C ALA A 254 -2.20 1.76 21.56
N THR A 255 -1.96 0.53 21.15
CA THR A 255 -2.85 -0.62 21.35
C THR A 255 -2.04 -1.89 21.60
N ASP A 256 -2.53 -2.74 22.48
CA ASP A 256 -2.08 -4.14 22.65
C ASP A 256 -3.04 -5.14 21.97
N GLN A 257 -4.09 -4.63 21.32
CA GLN A 257 -5.12 -5.38 20.62
C GLN A 257 -5.04 -5.15 19.11
N TRP A 258 -5.45 -6.16 18.34
CA TRP A 258 -5.46 -6.20 16.88
C TRP A 258 -6.61 -5.40 16.29
N LEU A 259 -6.32 -4.47 15.39
CA LEU A 259 -7.33 -3.77 14.58
C LEU A 259 -7.97 -4.75 13.61
N THR A 260 -9.28 -4.98 13.78
CA THR A 260 -9.97 -6.07 13.09
C THR A 260 -11.17 -5.63 12.27
N GLY A 261 -11.54 -4.34 12.30
CA GLY A 261 -12.63 -3.84 11.48
C GLY A 261 -13.22 -2.57 12.05
N ILE A 262 -14.47 -2.31 11.67
CA ILE A 262 -15.23 -1.16 12.11
C ILE A 262 -16.68 -1.54 12.43
N ASP A 263 -17.31 -0.73 13.27
CA ASP A 263 -18.72 -0.86 13.64
C ASP A 263 -19.33 0.51 13.91
N ASP A 264 -20.22 0.96 13.02
CA ASP A 264 -20.90 2.26 13.13
C ASP A 264 -19.91 3.43 13.33
N GLY A 265 -18.87 3.46 12.50
CA GLY A 265 -17.80 4.48 12.55
C GLY A 265 -16.77 4.31 13.68
N ALA A 266 -16.99 3.38 14.63
CA ALA A 266 -15.99 3.00 15.61
C ALA A 266 -14.98 2.01 15.03
N LEU A 267 -13.74 2.06 15.50
CA LEU A 267 -12.73 1.05 15.22
C LEU A 267 -12.94 -0.15 16.15
N LEU A 268 -12.78 -1.35 15.62
CA LEU A 268 -12.88 -2.60 16.38
C LEU A 268 -11.49 -3.17 16.64
N LEU A 269 -11.20 -3.43 17.92
CA LEU A 269 -9.98 -4.07 18.37
C LEU A 269 -10.29 -5.45 18.98
N SER A 270 -9.45 -6.44 18.69
CA SER A 270 -9.58 -7.81 19.17
C SER A 270 -8.37 -8.19 20.03
N PRO A 271 -8.54 -8.92 21.15
CA PRO A 271 -7.42 -9.41 21.95
C PRO A 271 -6.58 -10.49 21.22
N GLN A 272 -7.10 -11.05 20.14
CA GLN A 272 -6.41 -12.04 19.31
C GLN A 272 -6.54 -11.72 17.82
N SER A 273 -5.57 -12.15 17.02
CA SER A 273 -5.62 -12.01 15.58
C SER A 273 -6.77 -12.84 15.00
N LEU A 274 -7.61 -12.21 14.17
CA LEU A 274 -8.64 -12.90 13.38
C LEU A 274 -8.13 -13.30 11.99
N ALA A 275 -6.84 -13.07 11.72
CA ALA A 275 -6.19 -13.51 10.51
C ALA A 275 -5.38 -14.81 10.73
N THR A 276 -4.86 -15.00 11.96
CA THR A 276 -3.97 -16.10 12.31
C THR A 276 -4.56 -16.93 13.45
N GLY A 277 -5.15 -18.08 13.13
CA GLY A 277 -5.71 -19.02 14.12
C GLY A 277 -6.87 -19.86 13.60
N ARG A 278 -7.32 -20.84 14.39
CA ARG A 278 -8.51 -21.65 14.07
C ARG A 278 -9.76 -20.88 14.54
N HIS A 279 -10.54 -20.35 13.61
CA HIS A 279 -11.57 -19.32 13.88
C HIS A 279 -13.02 -19.84 13.92
N ASP A 280 -13.23 -21.16 13.89
CA ASP A 280 -14.55 -21.76 13.85
C ASP A 280 -15.25 -21.85 15.22
N ASP A 281 -14.50 -22.06 16.31
CA ASP A 281 -15.09 -22.46 17.60
C ASP A 281 -14.92 -21.44 18.76
N MET A 282 -14.26 -20.30 18.57
CA MET A 282 -13.97 -19.36 19.66
C MET A 282 -14.55 -17.97 19.41
N SER A 283 -15.51 -17.58 20.26
CA SER A 283 -16.01 -16.20 20.29
C SER A 283 -15.03 -15.25 20.96
N VAL A 284 -14.92 -14.02 20.47
CA VAL A 284 -14.11 -12.95 21.05
C VAL A 284 -14.97 -11.83 21.61
N THR A 285 -14.41 -11.10 22.58
CA THR A 285 -14.91 -9.79 22.97
C THR A 285 -14.14 -8.73 22.20
N LEU A 286 -14.84 -7.97 21.37
CA LEU A 286 -14.27 -6.83 20.64
C LEU A 286 -14.35 -5.57 21.49
N THR A 287 -13.30 -4.77 21.50
CA THR A 287 -13.29 -3.41 22.05
C THR A 287 -13.65 -2.42 20.94
N ARG A 288 -14.64 -1.56 21.19
CA ARG A 288 -14.97 -0.43 20.31
C ARG A 288 -14.21 0.80 20.78
N VAL A 289 -13.50 1.47 19.89
CA VAL A 289 -12.82 2.76 20.16
C VAL A 289 -13.17 3.80 19.10
N ASP A 290 -13.10 5.08 19.45
CA ASP A 290 -13.15 6.14 18.44
C ASP A 290 -11.82 6.29 17.70
N THR A 291 -11.76 7.19 16.71
CA THR A 291 -10.55 7.51 15.93
C THR A 291 -9.42 8.15 16.73
N ARG A 292 -9.63 8.41 18.02
CA ARG A 292 -8.62 8.89 18.98
C ARG A 292 -8.26 7.83 20.03
N GLY A 293 -8.72 6.59 19.87
CA GLY A 293 -8.46 5.48 20.78
C GLY A 293 -9.27 5.52 22.07
N ARG A 294 -10.29 6.39 22.18
CA ARG A 294 -11.15 6.42 23.38
C ARG A 294 -12.13 5.27 23.34
N LYS A 295 -12.15 4.45 24.38
CA LYS A 295 -13.07 3.31 24.51
C LYS A 295 -14.53 3.78 24.50
N LEU A 296 -15.31 3.20 23.59
CA LEU A 296 -16.75 3.42 23.44
C LEU A 296 -17.59 2.28 24.03
N GLY A 297 -17.02 1.08 24.15
CA GLY A 297 -17.71 -0.09 24.70
C GLY A 297 -17.05 -1.40 24.29
N THR A 298 -17.75 -2.51 24.53
CA THR A 298 -17.35 -3.85 24.09
C THR A 298 -18.50 -4.57 23.40
N ILE A 299 -18.19 -5.51 22.52
CA ILE A 299 -19.14 -6.44 21.90
C ILE A 299 -18.68 -7.85 22.24
N ASP A 300 -19.43 -8.52 23.12
CA ASP A 300 -19.12 -9.89 23.53
C ASP A 300 -19.66 -10.90 22.51
N GLY A 301 -19.10 -12.12 22.50
CA GLY A 301 -19.66 -13.25 21.76
C GLY A 301 -19.53 -13.15 20.24
N VAL A 302 -18.59 -12.35 19.73
CA VAL A 302 -18.38 -12.16 18.28
C VAL A 302 -17.66 -13.37 17.69
N THR A 303 -18.13 -13.88 16.55
CA THR A 303 -17.48 -14.97 15.80
C THR A 303 -16.98 -14.48 14.43
N ALA A 304 -16.08 -15.23 13.80
CA ALA A 304 -15.44 -14.86 12.53
C ALA A 304 -15.18 -16.10 11.65
N PRO A 305 -16.24 -16.68 11.05
CA PRO A 305 -16.18 -18.05 10.53
C PRO A 305 -15.38 -18.24 9.23
N ASP A 306 -15.16 -17.21 8.42
CA ASP A 306 -14.69 -17.39 7.03
C ASP A 306 -13.64 -16.38 6.53
N LEU A 307 -12.93 -15.69 7.42
CA LEU A 307 -11.96 -14.62 7.13
C LEU A 307 -12.54 -13.38 6.41
N LYS A 308 -13.84 -13.37 6.09
CA LYS A 308 -14.47 -12.31 5.28
C LYS A 308 -15.33 -11.37 6.10
N HIS A 309 -15.95 -11.87 7.17
CA HIS A 309 -16.77 -11.06 8.06
C HIS A 309 -16.75 -11.58 9.50
N TRP A 310 -17.16 -10.71 10.41
CA TRP A 310 -17.49 -11.06 11.79
C TRP A 310 -19.01 -11.07 11.98
N GLU A 311 -19.49 -11.86 12.92
CA GLU A 311 -20.91 -11.99 13.24
C GLU A 311 -21.16 -11.60 14.71
N ARG A 312 -22.18 -10.77 14.94
CA ARG A 312 -22.65 -10.50 16.31
C ARG A 312 -23.32 -11.75 16.88
N PRO A 313 -23.27 -11.97 18.20
CA PRO A 313 -24.06 -13.02 18.82
C PRO A 313 -25.54 -12.81 18.51
N LYS A 314 -26.25 -13.90 18.20
CA LYS A 314 -27.70 -13.87 18.02
C LYS A 314 -28.34 -13.55 19.37
N GLN A 315 -29.15 -12.48 19.42
CA GLN A 315 -30.01 -12.22 20.57
C GLN A 315 -31.11 -13.29 20.56
N HIS A 316 -31.16 -14.10 21.63
CA HIS A 316 -32.20 -15.10 21.85
C HIS A 316 -33.37 -14.51 22.65
#